data_AF-A0A951S709-F1
#
_entry.id   AF-A0A951S709-F1
#
_cell.length_a   1.000
_cell.length_b   1.000
_cell.length_c   1.000
_cell.angle_alpha   90.00
_cell.angle_beta   90.00
_cell.angle_gamma   90.00
#
_symmetry.space_group_name_H-M   'P 1'
#
loop_
_entity.id
_entity.type
_entity.pdbx_description
1 polymer ?
#
loop_
_entity_poly.entity_id
_entity_poly.type
_entity_poly.pdbx_seq_one_letter_code
_entity_poly.pdbx_strand_id
1 'polypeptide(L)' 'LEELVVYKALYATDDFGYGALWVRPLKMFEEEIIVNGTPVKRFQKL' A
#
# COMPACT_ATOMS: atom_id res chain seq x y z
N LEU A 1 14.86 -9.63 11.00
CA LEU A 1 14.07 -9.69 9.75
C LEU A 1 12.85 -8.80 9.91
N GLU A 2 12.39 -8.18 8.84
CA GLU A 2 11.19 -7.32 8.82
C GLU A 2 10.03 -8.08 8.15
N GLU A 3 8.82 -7.90 8.66
CA GLU A 3 7.60 -8.48 8.07
C GLU A 3 7.13 -7.63 6.89
N LEU A 4 6.68 -8.30 5.83
CA LEU A 4 6.30 -7.69 4.56
C LEU A 4 4.89 -8.09 4.15
N VAL A 5 4.22 -7.21 3.42
CA VAL A 5 2.93 -7.44 2.78
C VAL A 5 3.14 -7.47 1.27
N VAL A 6 2.56 -8.47 0.60
CA VAL A 6 2.56 -8.62 -0.85
C VAL A 6 1.15 -8.41 -1.38
N TYR A 7 0.96 -7.52 -2.35
CA TYR A 7 -0.35 -7.27 -2.97
C TYR A 7 -0.23 -6.97 -4.46
N LYS A 8 -1.35 -7.11 -5.19
CA LYS A 8 -1.43 -6.76 -6.62
C LYS A 8 -2.01 -5.37 -6.79
N ALA A 9 -1.41 -4.56 -7.65
CA ALA A 9 -2.00 -3.31 -8.10
C ALA A 9 -3.21 -3.59 -9.00
N LEU A 10 -4.29 -2.85 -8.78
CA LEU A 10 -5.50 -2.87 -9.62
C LEU A 10 -5.46 -1.74 -10.66
N TYR A 11 -4.26 -1.30 -11.03
CA TYR A 11 -3.96 -0.25 -12.01
C TYR A 11 -2.65 -0.58 -12.73
N ALA A 12 -2.41 0.07 -13.88
CA ALA A 12 -1.15 0.01 -14.60
C ALA A 12 -0.32 1.28 -14.32
N THR A 13 1.00 1.14 -14.39
CA THR A 13 1.98 2.24 -14.40
C THR A 13 2.80 2.14 -15.67
N ASP A 14 3.50 3.21 -16.05
CA ASP A 14 4.33 3.22 -17.27
C ASP A 14 5.43 2.16 -17.23
N ASP A 15 6.00 1.94 -16.04
CA ASP A 15 7.08 0.97 -15.82
C ASP A 15 6.56 -0.46 -15.59
N PHE A 16 5.37 -0.60 -14.98
CA PHE A 16 4.80 -1.88 -14.59
C PHE A 16 3.31 -1.93 -14.92
N GLY A 17 2.94 -2.79 -15.87
CA GLY A 17 1.56 -2.95 -16.35
C GLY A 17 0.55 -3.40 -15.27
N TYR A 18 -0.71 -3.61 -15.70
CA TYR A 18 -1.79 -3.99 -14.80
C TYR A 18 -1.50 -5.30 -14.04
N GLY A 19 -1.82 -5.34 -12.75
CA GLY A 19 -1.66 -6.54 -11.92
C GLY A 19 -0.25 -6.74 -11.38
N ALA A 20 0.64 -5.75 -11.49
CA ALA A 20 1.97 -5.76 -10.92
C ALA A 20 1.94 -6.12 -9.42
N LEU A 21 2.94 -6.90 -8.96
CA LEU A 21 3.12 -7.25 -7.55
C LEU A 21 3.93 -6.17 -6.84
N TRP A 22 3.43 -5.75 -5.69
CA TRP A 22 4.06 -4.76 -4.81
C TRP A 22 4.40 -5.41 -3.49
N VAL A 23 5.50 -4.98 -2.89
CA VAL A 23 5.95 -5.42 -1.57
C VAL A 23 6.18 -4.19 -0.70
N ARG A 24 5.66 -4.21 0.53
CA ARG A 24 5.81 -3.10 1.47
C ARG A 24 5.99 -3.62 2.90
N PRO A 25 6.76 -2.94 3.76
CA PRO A 25 6.82 -3.28 5.19
C PRO A 25 5.45 -3.31 5.84
N LEU A 26 5.20 -4.33 6.67
CA LEU A 26 3.93 -4.48 7.40
C LEU A 26 3.66 -3.25 8.28
N LYS A 27 4.68 -2.76 8.98
CA LYS A 27 4.59 -1.56 9.82
C LYS A 27 4.08 -0.32 9.06
N MET A 28 4.51 -0.14 7.80
CA MET A 28 4.01 0.95 6.96
C MET A 28 2.62 0.66 6.38
N PHE A 29 2.29 -0.60 6.14
CA PHE A 29 0.98 -0.98 5.63
C PHE A 29 -0.12 -0.72 6.65
N GLU A 30 0.18 -0.94 7.94
CA GLU A 30 -0.76 -0.78 9.06
C GLU A 30 -0.78 0.64 9.66
N GLU A 31 0.09 1.55 9.21
CA GLU A 31 0.18 2.89 9.79
C GLU A 31 -0.99 3.80 9.41
N GLU A 32 -1.20 4.84 10.23
CA GLU A 32 -2.08 5.96 9.91
C GLU A 32 -1.27 7.12 9.33
N ILE A 33 -1.88 7.84 8.38
CA ILE A 33 -1.33 9.04 7.77
C ILE A 33 -2.33 10.18 7.86
N ILE A 34 -1.82 11.42 7.78
CA ILE A 34 -2.67 12.61 7.72
C ILE A 34 -3.04 12.88 6.27
N VAL A 35 -4.34 12.86 5.96
CA VAL A 35 -4.89 13.31 4.67
C VAL A 35 -5.88 14.44 4.97
N ASN A 36 -5.62 15.62 4.41
CA ASN A 36 -6.44 16.82 4.64
C ASN A 36 -6.67 17.16 6.13
N GLY A 37 -5.65 16.94 6.98
CA GLY A 37 -5.73 17.21 8.42
C GLY A 37 -6.36 16.09 9.26
N THR A 38 -6.86 15.02 8.63
CA THR A 38 -7.51 13.90 9.32
C THR A 38 -6.60 12.65 9.31
N PRO A 39 -6.41 11.96 10.45
CA PRO A 39 -5.72 10.68 10.49
C PRO A 39 -6.58 9.59 9.83
N VAL A 40 -6.01 8.88 8.87
CA VAL A 40 -6.64 7.77 8.15
C VAL A 40 -5.66 6.61 8.01
N LYS A 41 -6.15 5.37 8.03
CA LYS A 41 -5.32 4.20 7.73
C LYS A 41 -4.73 4.33 6.33
N ARG A 42 -3.42 4.06 6.19
CA ARG A 42 -2.75 4.12 4.88
C ARG A 42 -3.37 3.15 3.88
N PHE A 43 -3.76 1.96 4.34
CA PHE A 43 -4.47 0.96 3.55
C PHE A 43 -5.74 0.53 4.30
N GLN A 44 -6.86 0.48 3.59
CA GLN A 44 -8.16 0.11 4.14
C GLN A 44 -8.85 -0.89 3.22
N LYS A 45 -9.42 -1.94 3.82
CA LYS A 45 -10.30 -2.88 3.11
C LYS A 45 -11.61 -2.16 2.77
N LEU A 46 -11.98 -2.17 1.48
CA LEU A 46 -13.25 -1.67 0.97
C LEU A 46 -14.40 -2.63 1.30
#